data_AF-A0A957BY02-F1
#
_entry.id   AF-A0A957BY02-F1
#
_cell.length_a   1.000
_cell.length_b   1.000
_cell.length_c   1.000
_cell.angle_alpha   90.00
_cell.angle_beta   90.00
_cell.angle_gamma   90.00
#
_symmetry.space_group_name_H-M   'P 1'
#
loop_
_entity.id
_entity.type
_entity.pdbx_description
1 polymer ?
#
loop_
_entity_poly.entity_id
_entity_poly.type
_entity_poly.pdbx_seq_one_letter_code
_entity_poly.pdbx_strand_id
1 'polypeptide(L)'
;DVCIIQPYLGPCYACWAAELREGLVDPRADVELDYGMIGADGTLEAEPGLWLDVVRVAAAQADIALSYLLRATDARKPLPGNTIILANNVLEIAEGHHLLPFSAEWVQIERDPHCLVCGDAVRADRLQEKQPELSLDDLMHEAGISLETPEEEEQSS
;
A
#
# COMPACT_ATOMS: atom_id res chain seq x y z
N ASP A 1 -9.15 -1.23 -8.03
CA ASP A 1 -8.88 -2.15 -6.89
C ASP A 1 -8.22 -1.36 -5.75
N VAL A 2 -8.23 -1.92 -4.54
CA VAL A 2 -7.56 -1.33 -3.37
C VAL A 2 -6.90 -2.44 -2.57
N CYS A 3 -5.62 -2.29 -2.22
CA CYS A 3 -4.84 -3.29 -1.52
C CYS A 3 -4.09 -2.71 -0.31
N ILE A 4 -3.88 -3.55 0.70
CA ILE A 4 -3.01 -3.26 1.84
C ILE A 4 -1.65 -3.87 1.54
N ILE A 5 -0.64 -3.01 1.41
CA ILE A 5 0.75 -3.41 1.18
C ILE A 5 1.52 -3.34 2.49
N GLN A 6 1.95 -4.50 2.97
CA GLN A 6 2.79 -4.63 4.17
C GLN A 6 4.02 -5.47 3.81
N PRO A 7 5.11 -4.85 3.32
CA PRO A 7 6.31 -5.60 2.96
C PRO A 7 6.76 -6.52 4.11
N TYR A 8 7.18 -7.74 3.76
CA TYR A 8 7.62 -8.82 4.67
C TYR A 8 6.52 -9.48 5.51
N LEU A 9 5.52 -8.74 6.00
CA LEU A 9 4.36 -9.28 6.73
C LEU A 9 3.22 -9.74 5.80
N GLY A 10 3.23 -9.28 4.56
CA GLY A 10 2.29 -9.58 3.48
C GLY A 10 2.90 -9.26 2.11
N PRO A 11 2.11 -9.22 1.03
CA PRO A 11 2.61 -8.94 -0.30
C PRO A 11 3.18 -7.52 -0.39
N CYS A 12 4.27 -7.36 -1.14
CA CYS A 12 4.62 -6.05 -1.67
C CYS A 12 3.82 -5.77 -2.96
N TYR A 13 3.92 -4.56 -3.50
CA TYR A 13 3.27 -4.22 -4.76
C TYR A 13 3.66 -5.19 -5.90
N ALA A 14 4.91 -5.67 -5.94
CA ALA A 14 5.35 -6.60 -6.98
C ALA A 14 4.69 -7.99 -6.85
N CYS A 15 4.55 -8.53 -5.62
CA CYS A 15 3.80 -9.78 -5.41
C CYS A 15 2.34 -9.61 -5.81
N TRP A 16 1.75 -8.50 -5.40
CA TRP A 16 0.37 -8.16 -5.73
C TRP A 16 0.15 -8.04 -7.24
N ALA A 17 1.05 -7.33 -7.93
CA ALA A 17 0.96 -7.12 -9.36
C ALA A 17 1.19 -8.40 -10.15
N ALA A 18 2.09 -9.29 -9.69
CA ALA A 18 2.30 -10.58 -10.34
C ALA A 18 1.03 -11.43 -10.28
N GLU A 19 0.47 -11.62 -9.08
CA GLU A 19 -0.74 -12.43 -8.88
C GLU A 19 -1.94 -11.90 -9.70
N LEU A 20 -2.16 -10.59 -9.66
CA LEU A 20 -3.31 -10.01 -10.35
C LEU A 20 -3.07 -9.78 -11.84
N ARG A 21 -1.89 -9.38 -12.32
CA ARG A 21 -1.69 -9.16 -13.77
C ARG A 21 -1.51 -10.45 -14.55
N GLU A 22 -1.05 -11.52 -13.92
CA GLU A 22 -1.00 -12.84 -14.55
C GLU A 22 -2.37 -13.52 -14.55
N GLY A 23 -3.23 -13.22 -13.56
CA GLY A 23 -4.59 -13.78 -13.44
C GLY A 23 -5.71 -12.95 -14.09
N LEU A 24 -5.55 -11.64 -14.24
CA LEU A 24 -6.55 -10.73 -14.81
C LEU A 24 -6.30 -10.49 -16.29
N VAL A 25 -7.22 -10.97 -17.14
CA VAL A 25 -7.27 -10.52 -18.53
C VAL A 25 -8.03 -9.19 -18.57
N ASP A 26 -7.31 -8.07 -18.70
CA ASP A 26 -7.93 -6.78 -18.98
C ASP A 26 -8.21 -6.65 -20.49
N PRO A 27 -9.48 -6.66 -20.94
CA PRO A 27 -9.82 -6.51 -22.36
C PRO A 27 -9.51 -5.11 -22.92
N ARG A 28 -9.05 -4.15 -22.09
CA ARG A 28 -8.69 -2.79 -22.48
C ARG A 28 -7.21 -2.46 -22.26
N ALA A 29 -6.32 -3.45 -22.15
CA ALA A 29 -4.89 -3.23 -21.92
C ALA A 29 -4.23 -2.27 -22.96
N ASP A 30 -4.83 -2.12 -24.14
CA ASP A 30 -4.36 -1.23 -25.22
C ASP A 30 -5.03 0.17 -25.23
N VAL A 31 -5.94 0.47 -24.30
CA VAL A 31 -6.63 1.76 -24.23
C VAL A 31 -5.95 2.65 -23.17
N GLU A 32 -5.21 3.65 -23.63
CA GLU A 32 -4.62 4.67 -22.77
C GLU A 32 -5.75 5.50 -22.13
N LEU A 33 -5.91 5.39 -20.81
CA LEU A 33 -6.91 6.14 -20.07
C LEU A 33 -6.43 7.59 -19.89
N ASP A 34 -7.22 8.54 -20.39
CA ASP A 34 -6.94 9.96 -20.24
C ASP A 34 -7.37 10.45 -18.85
N TYR A 35 -6.39 10.57 -17.95
CA TYR A 35 -6.59 11.02 -16.57
C TYR A 35 -6.59 12.55 -16.40
N GLY A 36 -6.51 13.33 -17.49
CA GLY A 36 -6.55 14.78 -17.41
C GLY A 36 -5.60 15.51 -18.35
N MET A 37 -5.54 15.11 -19.61
CA MET A 37 -4.97 15.97 -20.64
C MET A 37 -5.85 17.20 -20.77
N ILE A 38 -5.25 18.36 -20.51
CA ILE A 38 -5.85 19.64 -20.85
C ILE A 38 -5.90 19.68 -22.38
N GLY A 39 -7.10 19.71 -22.95
CA GLY A 39 -7.31 19.86 -24.38
C GLY A 39 -6.63 21.13 -24.90
N ALA A 40 -6.44 21.23 -26.22
CA ALA A 40 -5.84 22.41 -26.85
C ALA A 40 -6.60 23.72 -26.56
N ASP A 41 -7.84 23.62 -26.09
CA ASP A 41 -8.73 24.71 -25.68
C ASP A 41 -8.69 25.03 -24.16
N GLY A 42 -7.86 24.32 -23.39
CA GLY A 42 -7.75 24.50 -21.95
C GLY A 42 -8.80 23.74 -21.13
N THR A 43 -9.64 22.90 -21.75
CA THR A 43 -10.69 22.16 -21.05
C THR A 43 -10.20 20.79 -20.59
N LEU A 44 -10.69 20.36 -19.42
CA LEU A 44 -10.52 18.99 -18.93
C LEU A 44 -11.65 18.15 -19.54
N GLU A 45 -11.38 17.45 -20.64
CA GLU A 45 -12.27 16.40 -21.15
C GLU A 45 -12.02 15.10 -20.36
N ALA A 46 -12.53 15.03 -19.12
CA ALA A 46 -12.51 13.77 -18.39
C ALA A 46 -13.48 12.77 -19.04
N GLU A 47 -13.04 11.53 -19.25
CA GLU A 47 -13.87 10.43 -19.72
C GLU A 47 -15.18 10.32 -18.89
N PRO A 48 -16.37 10.27 -19.53
CA PRO A 48 -17.64 10.17 -18.82
C PRO A 48 -17.67 9.00 -17.85
N GLY A 49 -17.89 9.29 -16.56
CA GLY A 49 -17.96 8.28 -15.50
C GLY A 49 -16.67 8.07 -14.71
N LEU A 50 -15.53 8.61 -15.15
CA LEU A 50 -14.25 8.52 -14.44
C LEU A 50 -14.36 9.04 -12.99
N TRP A 51 -15.08 10.13 -12.78
CA TRP A 51 -15.32 10.67 -11.43
C TRP A 51 -16.00 9.66 -10.49
N LEU A 52 -16.99 8.91 -10.99
CA LEU A 52 -17.72 7.94 -10.18
C LEU A 52 -16.80 6.78 -9.78
N ASP A 53 -15.97 6.32 -10.71
CA ASP A 53 -14.99 5.28 -10.48
C ASP A 53 -13.93 5.72 -9.45
N VAL A 54 -13.41 6.94 -9.59
CA VAL A 54 -12.46 7.53 -8.64
C VAL A 54 -13.06 7.64 -7.24
N VAL A 55 -14.28 8.18 -7.11
CA VAL A 55 -14.95 8.30 -5.80
C VAL A 55 -15.17 6.93 -5.17
N ARG A 56 -15.54 5.92 -5.95
CA ARG A 56 -15.75 4.54 -5.47
C ARG A 56 -14.45 3.95 -4.92
N VAL A 57 -13.33 4.11 -5.64
CA VAL A 57 -12.01 3.67 -5.17
C VAL A 57 -11.58 4.44 -3.93
N ALA A 58 -11.73 5.77 -3.92
CA ALA A 58 -11.34 6.62 -2.79
C ALA A 58 -12.14 6.29 -1.51
N ALA A 59 -13.44 6.04 -1.65
CA ALA A 59 -14.29 5.62 -0.53
C ALA A 59 -13.84 4.27 0.04
N ALA A 60 -13.52 3.29 -0.82
CA ALA A 60 -13.01 1.99 -0.39
C ALA A 60 -11.64 2.14 0.31
N GLN A 61 -10.73 2.96 -0.24
CA GLN A 61 -9.44 3.28 0.40
C GLN A 61 -9.62 3.86 1.80
N ALA A 62 -10.52 4.84 1.96
CA ALA A 62 -10.79 5.46 3.25
C ALA A 62 -11.34 4.45 4.26
N ASP A 63 -12.29 3.60 3.85
CA ASP A 63 -12.89 2.61 4.75
C ASP A 63 -11.89 1.51 5.18
N ILE A 64 -11.04 1.07 4.25
CA ILE A 64 -9.95 0.13 4.51
C ILE A 64 -8.93 0.74 5.47
N ALA A 65 -8.50 1.98 5.21
CA ALA A 65 -7.56 2.68 6.06
C ALA A 65 -8.11 2.85 7.49
N LEU A 66 -9.37 3.26 7.63
CA LEU A 66 -10.03 3.38 8.93
C LEU A 66 -10.13 2.03 9.65
N SER A 67 -10.53 0.96 8.95
CA SER A 67 -10.62 -0.38 9.52
C SER A 67 -9.26 -0.90 9.97
N TYR A 68 -8.21 -0.65 9.19
CA TYR A 68 -6.85 -1.02 9.54
C TYR A 68 -6.31 -0.22 10.73
N LEU A 69 -6.55 1.09 10.79
CA LEU A 69 -6.10 1.96 11.90
C LEU A 69 -6.82 1.65 13.21
N LEU A 70 -8.11 1.30 13.13
CA LEU A 70 -8.96 1.00 14.29
C LEU A 70 -9.05 -0.50 14.62
N ARG A 71 -8.16 -1.34 14.06
CA ARG A 71 -8.18 -2.80 14.21
C ARG A 71 -8.06 -3.32 15.65
N ALA A 72 -7.61 -2.48 16.59
CA ALA A 72 -7.53 -2.79 18.01
C ALA A 72 -8.82 -2.43 18.78
N THR A 73 -9.88 -2.03 18.07
CA THR A 73 -11.16 -1.62 18.64
C THR A 73 -12.30 -2.44 18.05
N ASP A 74 -13.41 -2.55 18.77
CA ASP A 74 -14.62 -3.23 18.28
C ASP A 74 -15.44 -2.36 17.29
N ALA A 75 -14.99 -1.14 17.00
CA ALA A 75 -15.71 -0.19 16.16
C ALA A 75 -15.75 -0.60 14.68
N ARG A 76 -14.86 -1.50 14.23
CA ARG A 76 -14.74 -1.96 12.85
C ARG A 76 -14.56 -3.47 12.80
N LYS A 77 -15.14 -4.10 11.79
CA LYS A 77 -14.94 -5.54 11.54
C LYS A 77 -13.55 -5.76 10.93
N PRO A 78 -12.91 -6.92 11.19
CA PRO A 78 -11.73 -7.33 10.45
C PRO A 78 -12.00 -7.37 8.95
N LEU A 79 -10.99 -7.01 8.17
CA LEU A 79 -11.08 -7.06 6.71
C LEU A 79 -11.05 -8.53 6.25
N PRO A 80 -11.91 -8.95 5.30
CA PRO A 80 -11.96 -10.34 4.82
C PRO A 80 -10.71 -10.80 4.08
N GLY A 81 -9.93 -9.86 3.55
CA GLY A 81 -8.68 -10.09 2.85
C GLY A 81 -7.86 -8.80 2.78
N ASN A 82 -6.72 -8.86 2.11
CA ASN A 82 -5.84 -7.70 1.95
C ASN A 82 -6.10 -6.89 0.67
N THR A 83 -6.95 -7.38 -0.23
CA THR A 83 -7.27 -6.69 -1.49
C THR A 83 -8.75 -6.76 -1.79
N ILE A 84 -9.35 -5.64 -2.21
CA ILE A 84 -10.71 -5.59 -2.76
C ILE A 84 -10.64 -5.23 -4.25
N ILE A 85 -11.22 -6.08 -5.08
CA ILE A 85 -11.37 -5.87 -6.51
C ILE A 85 -12.73 -5.19 -6.71
N LEU A 86 -12.72 -4.04 -7.40
CA LEU A 86 -13.92 -3.26 -7.70
C LEU A 86 -14.14 -3.34 -9.22
N ALA A 87 -15.14 -4.10 -9.63
CA ALA A 87 -15.43 -4.31 -11.05
C ALA A 87 -16.26 -3.17 -11.61
N ASN A 88 -15.77 -2.53 -12.68
CA ASN A 88 -16.55 -1.57 -13.49
C ASN A 88 -17.06 -2.22 -14.80
N ASN A 89 -16.46 -3.34 -15.21
CA ASN A 89 -16.90 -4.21 -16.29
C ASN A 89 -16.91 -5.68 -15.81
N VAL A 90 -17.37 -6.61 -16.67
CA VAL A 90 -17.16 -8.04 -16.41
C VAL A 90 -15.66 -8.30 -16.39
N LEU A 91 -15.18 -8.96 -15.33
CA LEU A 91 -13.75 -9.17 -15.11
C LEU A 91 -13.54 -10.58 -14.56
N GLU A 92 -12.69 -11.36 -15.23
CA GLU A 92 -12.29 -12.70 -14.78
C GLU A 92 -11.15 -12.55 -13.78
N ILE A 93 -11.36 -12.94 -12.52
CA ILE A 93 -10.34 -12.83 -11.45
C ILE A 93 -9.62 -14.13 -11.15
N ALA A 94 -10.17 -15.24 -11.63
CA ALA A 94 -9.62 -16.58 -11.57
C ALA A 94 -10.27 -17.39 -12.69
N GLU A 95 -9.65 -18.49 -13.10
CA GLU A 95 -10.13 -19.31 -14.21
C GLU A 95 -11.62 -19.68 -14.05
N GLY A 96 -12.46 -19.17 -14.95
CA GLY A 96 -13.91 -19.39 -14.97
C GLY A 96 -14.71 -18.61 -13.91
N HIS A 97 -14.07 -17.76 -13.10
CA HIS A 97 -14.72 -16.94 -12.08
C HIS A 97 -14.79 -15.47 -12.52
N HIS A 98 -16.00 -15.03 -12.88
CA HIS A 98 -16.26 -13.69 -13.38
C HIS A 98 -16.97 -12.81 -12.35
N LEU A 99 -16.39 -11.65 -12.02
CA LEU A 99 -17.10 -10.56 -11.38
C LEU A 99 -17.96 -9.81 -12.40
N LEU A 100 -19.18 -9.50 -12.00
CA LEU A 100 -20.10 -8.66 -12.78
C LEU A 100 -19.79 -7.16 -12.57
N PRO A 101 -20.21 -6.28 -13.49
CA PRO A 101 -20.09 -4.84 -13.30
C PRO A 101 -20.75 -4.39 -11.98
N PHE A 102 -20.14 -3.38 -11.34
CA PHE A 102 -20.57 -2.82 -10.05
C PHE A 102 -20.49 -3.77 -8.85
N SER A 103 -19.91 -4.96 -9.02
CA SER A 103 -19.63 -5.86 -7.90
C SER A 103 -18.27 -5.58 -7.26
N ALA A 104 -18.07 -6.13 -6.06
CA ALA A 104 -16.84 -6.04 -5.31
C ALA A 104 -16.52 -7.39 -4.68
N GLU A 105 -15.27 -7.82 -4.76
CA GLU A 105 -14.83 -9.08 -4.19
C GLU A 105 -13.54 -8.91 -3.40
N TRP A 106 -13.49 -9.54 -2.24
CA TRP A 106 -12.29 -9.59 -1.40
C TRP A 106 -11.45 -10.79 -1.80
N VAL A 107 -10.17 -10.53 -2.02
CA VAL A 107 -9.18 -11.57 -2.28
C VAL A 107 -8.03 -11.42 -1.29
N GLN A 108 -7.38 -12.55 -1.03
CA GLN A 108 -6.22 -12.63 -0.17
C GLN A 108 -5.01 -12.93 -1.05
N ILE A 109 -4.12 -11.96 -1.20
CA ILE A 109 -2.90 -12.09 -1.99
C ILE A 109 -1.74 -12.39 -1.06
N GLU A 110 -1.01 -13.48 -1.31
CA GLU A 110 0.08 -13.90 -0.46
C GLU A 110 1.42 -13.24 -0.86
N ARG A 111 2.34 -13.19 0.10
CA ARG A 111 3.72 -12.79 -0.20
C ARG A 111 4.43 -13.92 -0.92
N ASP A 112 5.06 -13.64 -2.06
CA ASP A 112 5.99 -14.57 -2.69
C ASP A 112 7.35 -14.57 -1.94
N PRO A 113 7.79 -15.70 -1.35
CA PRO A 113 9.11 -15.82 -0.72
C PRO A 113 10.28 -15.57 -1.68
N HIS A 114 10.08 -15.76 -2.99
CA HIS A 114 11.09 -15.58 -4.03
C HIS A 114 11.00 -14.22 -4.71
N CYS A 115 10.16 -13.31 -4.21
CA CYS A 115 9.99 -11.99 -4.78
C CYS A 115 11.32 -11.23 -4.80
N LEU A 116 11.68 -10.68 -5.97
CA LEU A 116 12.89 -9.87 -6.15
C LEU A 116 12.88 -8.55 -5.36
N VAL A 117 11.76 -8.20 -4.71
CA VAL A 117 11.59 -6.96 -3.95
C VAL A 117 11.48 -7.20 -2.45
N CYS A 118 10.63 -8.14 -2.00
CA CYS A 118 10.41 -8.41 -0.58
C CYS A 118 10.66 -9.86 -0.15
N GLY A 119 11.21 -10.67 -1.05
CA GLY A 119 11.51 -12.08 -0.82
C GLY A 119 12.56 -12.30 0.27
N ASP A 120 12.70 -13.53 0.71
CA ASP A 120 13.52 -13.88 1.87
C ASP A 120 15.00 -13.58 1.66
N ALA A 121 15.51 -13.74 0.44
CA ALA A 121 16.89 -13.39 0.09
C ALA A 121 17.16 -11.89 0.27
N VAL A 122 16.28 -11.03 -0.27
CA VAL A 122 16.40 -9.57 -0.15
C VAL A 122 16.30 -9.11 1.31
N ARG A 123 15.40 -9.75 2.07
CA ARG A 123 15.26 -9.47 3.51
C ARG A 123 16.50 -9.90 4.29
N ALA A 124 17.08 -11.05 3.97
CA ALA A 124 18.29 -11.55 4.62
C ALA A 124 19.48 -10.64 4.35
N ASP A 125 19.66 -10.18 3.12
CA ASP A 125 20.73 -9.25 2.74
C ASP A 125 20.61 -7.92 3.51
N ARG A 126 19.40 -7.34 3.61
CA ARG A 126 19.17 -6.10 4.40
C ARG A 126 19.40 -6.26 5.90
N LEU A 127 19.15 -7.44 6.46
CA LEU A 127 19.43 -7.71 7.87
C LEU A 127 20.92 -7.97 8.12
N GLN A 128 21.65 -8.44 7.12
CA GLN A 128 23.11 -8.65 7.18
C GLN A 128 23.90 -7.37 6.90
N GLU A 129 23.36 -6.45 6.10
CA GLU A 129 23.76 -5.04 6.09
C GLU A 129 23.45 -4.45 7.47
N LYS A 130 24.34 -4.69 8.43
CA LYS A 130 24.41 -3.94 9.68
C LYS A 130 24.36 -2.47 9.32
N GLN A 131 23.21 -1.82 9.52
CA GLN A 131 23.24 -0.39 9.76
C GLN A 131 24.21 -0.22 10.93
N PRO A 132 25.23 0.66 10.83
CA PRO A 132 26.00 1.01 12.01
C PRO A 132 24.98 1.40 13.07
N GLU A 133 25.04 0.78 14.25
CA GLU A 133 24.19 1.16 15.38
C GLU A 133 24.50 2.64 15.66
N LEU A 134 23.71 3.53 15.06
CA LEU A 134 23.78 4.96 15.29
C LEU A 134 23.33 5.17 16.73
N SER A 135 24.27 5.47 17.60
CA SER A 135 23.94 5.77 18.98
C SER A 135 23.21 7.11 19.06
N LEU A 136 22.41 7.28 20.11
CA LEU A 136 21.76 8.56 20.38
C LEU A 136 22.81 9.69 20.51
N ASP A 137 23.99 9.36 21.04
CA ASP A 137 25.13 10.26 21.15
C ASP A 137 25.69 10.69 19.79
N ASP A 138 25.75 9.79 18.80
CA ASP A 138 26.19 10.11 17.44
C ASP A 138 25.22 11.09 16.76
N LEU A 139 23.90 10.88 16.94
CA LEU A 139 22.86 11.77 16.39
C LEU A 139 22.86 13.14 17.07
N MET A 140 23.11 13.18 18.38
CA MET A 140 23.22 14.43 19.12
C MET A 140 24.45 15.23 18.68
N HIS A 141 25.57 14.55 18.43
CA HIS A 141 26.78 15.20 17.93
C HIS A 141 26.58 15.78 16.53
N GLU A 142 25.93 15.04 15.62
CA GLU A 142 25.62 15.50 14.27
C GLU A 142 24.61 16.67 14.26
N ALA A 143 23.63 16.67 15.18
CA ALA A 143 22.64 17.73 15.33
C ALA A 143 23.16 18.95 16.12
N GLY A 144 24.38 18.91 16.67
CA GLY A 144 24.95 19.99 17.48
C GLY A 144 24.23 20.20 18.81
N ILE A 145 23.59 19.16 19.36
CA ILE A 145 22.84 19.21 20.62
C ILE A 145 23.72 18.68 21.75
N SER A 146 24.12 19.54 22.69
CA SER A 146 24.78 19.13 23.93
C SER A 146 23.75 18.96 25.06
N LEU A 147 23.73 17.80 25.72
CA LEU A 147 23.01 17.64 26.99
C LEU A 147 23.81 18.34 28.09
N GLU A 148 23.25 19.40 28.67
CA GLU A 148 23.72 19.93 29.94
C GLU A 148 23.25 18.96 31.04
N THR A 149 24.17 18.13 31.53
CA THR A 149 23.94 17.36 32.77
C THR A 149 23.79 18.35 33.92
N PRO A 150 22.70 18.29 34.71
CA PRO A 150 22.59 19.11 35.91
C PRO A 150 23.74 18.72 36.86
N GLU A 151 24.58 19.69 37.19
CA GLU A 151 25.65 19.53 38.18
C GLU A 151 25.01 19.06 39.49
N GLU A 152 25.43 17.88 39.97
CA GLU A 152 25.14 17.43 41.32
C GLU A 152 25.74 18.46 42.28
N GLU A 153 24.88 19.26 42.93
CA GLU A 153 25.25 20.07 44.09
C GLU A 153 25.63 19.11 45.25
N GLU A 154 26.81 18.51 45.16
CA GLU A 154 27.57 18.10 46.33
C GLU A 154 28.06 19.37 47.05
N GLN A 155 27.24 19.91 47.95
CA GLN A 155 27.75 20.69 49.07
C GLN A 155 27.55 19.93 50.38
N SER A 156 28.69 19.40 50.80
CA SER A 156 29.05 18.85 52.09
C SER A 156 28.70 19.74 53.28
N SER A 157 28.23 19.08 54.36
CA SER A 157 28.45 19.36 55.80
C SER A 157 27.94 20.67 56.40
#